data_AF-A0A1V5XSI0-F1
#
_entry.id   AF-A0A1V5XSI0-F1
#
_cell.length_a   1.000
_cell.length_b   1.000
_cell.length_c   1.000
_cell.angle_alpha   90.00
_cell.angle_beta   90.00
_cell.angle_gamma   90.00
#
_symmetry.space_group_name_H-M   'P 1'
#
loop_
_entity.id
_entity.type
_entity.pdbx_description
1 polymer ?
#
loop_
_entity_poly.entity_id
_entity_poly.type
_entity_poly.pdbx_seq_one_letter_code
_entity_poly.pdbx_strand_id
1 'polypeptide(L)'
;MRHWFWIIPATLLVGNLNACSSNEQSGNDSNSHPAGSGGADASTDSGQVDTSVDDADASANPVDGQAESMGGSGGGSTTEDASDAGGPFKTGSVGLSQTAMTVNGTEYVSYSFFAQFMRVTNDPENSPCEIQEQGDCRIVDCATSTIDGGTMAYEKVSAGPVSLAGANIPLTLTPDATGTYEVRTGQERLWTKGASLTISAQGGEVPAFQTTLTGVGSAVVSVPAAASGSTMTISTKEPLALAWSGAEGGTMTATLSRNDANKARSVTISCSFDGAKTTGTVPASVMAMIPPGPLGSLVLMGGDNRRVDVSDWTIYVSETVVAVTTQGTSAAWSVTFE
;
A
#
# COMPACT_ATOMS: atom_id res chain seq x y z
N MET A 1 2.22 -11.51 -36.76
CA MET A 1 1.82 -10.58 -35.68
C MET A 1 2.69 -10.87 -34.47
N ARG A 2 3.60 -9.95 -34.10
CA ARG A 2 4.45 -10.09 -32.91
C ARG A 2 3.77 -9.33 -31.77
N HIS A 3 3.16 -10.05 -30.82
CA HIS A 3 2.63 -9.44 -29.60
C HIS A 3 3.79 -9.16 -28.65
N TRP A 4 4.05 -7.88 -28.39
CA TRP A 4 4.92 -7.44 -27.31
C TRP A 4 4.14 -7.59 -26.00
N PHE A 5 4.43 -8.63 -25.23
CA PHE A 5 3.95 -8.75 -23.85
C PHE A 5 4.79 -7.83 -22.97
N TRP A 6 4.17 -6.78 -22.44
CA TRP A 6 4.75 -6.02 -21.34
C TRP A 6 4.66 -6.89 -20.08
N ILE A 7 5.79 -7.49 -19.70
CA ILE A 7 5.96 -8.05 -18.36
C ILE A 7 6.07 -6.85 -17.42
N ILE A 8 5.00 -6.54 -16.70
CA ILE A 8 5.06 -5.57 -15.60
C ILE A 8 5.99 -6.19 -14.55
N PRO A 9 7.13 -5.57 -14.20
CA PRO A 9 8.01 -6.11 -13.18
C PRO A 9 7.27 -6.15 -11.84
N ALA A 10 7.33 -7.30 -11.18
CA ALA A 10 6.71 -7.56 -9.87
C ALA A 10 7.15 -6.58 -8.76
N THR A 11 8.19 -5.78 -9.00
CA THR A 11 8.71 -4.75 -8.10
C THR A 11 7.70 -3.64 -7.79
N LEU A 12 6.69 -3.42 -8.65
CA LEU A 12 5.62 -2.44 -8.38
C LEU A 12 4.52 -2.95 -7.43
N LEU A 13 4.45 -4.26 -7.14
CA LEU A 13 3.34 -4.88 -6.41
C LEU A 13 3.53 -4.97 -4.89
N VAL A 14 4.72 -4.62 -4.36
CA VAL A 14 4.99 -4.54 -2.91
C VAL A 14 4.83 -3.09 -2.39
N GLY A 15 4.30 -2.19 -3.23
CA GLY A 15 4.32 -0.74 -3.02
C GLY A 15 3.61 -0.20 -1.78
N ASN A 16 2.85 -1.02 -1.04
CA ASN A 16 2.10 -0.53 0.13
C ASN A 16 2.88 -0.49 1.45
N LEU A 17 4.09 -1.05 1.51
CA LEU A 17 4.99 -0.89 2.66
C LEU A 17 6.16 0.08 2.40
N ASN A 18 6.32 0.56 1.16
CA ASN A 18 7.42 1.43 0.73
C ASN A 18 6.95 2.77 0.14
N ALA A 19 5.79 3.29 0.56
CA ALA A 19 5.20 4.54 0.04
C ALA A 19 6.02 5.84 0.29
N CYS A 20 7.30 5.74 0.66
CA CYS A 20 8.23 6.88 0.77
C CYS A 20 9.52 6.73 -0.07
N SER A 21 9.58 5.78 -1.02
CA SER A 21 10.70 5.74 -1.98
C SER A 21 10.42 6.66 -3.17
N SER A 22 11.10 7.81 -3.21
CA SER A 22 11.10 8.73 -4.33
C SER A 22 11.54 8.04 -5.63
N ASN A 23 10.86 8.36 -6.73
CA ASN A 23 11.15 7.87 -8.07
C ASN A 23 12.20 8.79 -8.70
N GLU A 24 13.49 8.43 -8.62
CA GLU A 24 14.56 9.16 -9.31
C GLU A 24 14.48 8.91 -10.82
N GLN A 25 13.89 9.87 -11.55
CA GLN A 25 13.99 9.93 -12.99
C GLN A 25 15.29 10.66 -13.35
N SER A 26 16.29 9.90 -13.81
CA SER A 26 17.56 10.42 -14.34
C SER A 26 17.30 11.40 -15.50
N GLY A 27 17.34 12.69 -15.18
CA GLY A 27 17.34 13.79 -16.14
C GLY A 27 18.75 14.08 -16.62
N ASN A 28 18.96 13.93 -17.93
CA ASN A 28 20.22 14.25 -18.60
C ASN A 28 20.21 15.74 -18.99
N ASP A 29 20.79 16.60 -18.14
CA ASP A 29 20.84 18.05 -18.38
C ASP A 29 21.87 18.42 -19.45
N SER A 30 21.36 18.84 -20.61
CA SER A 30 22.14 19.55 -21.63
C SER A 30 21.92 21.05 -21.51
N ASN A 31 22.98 21.70 -21.09
CA ASN A 31 23.12 23.11 -20.74
C ASN A 31 23.07 24.03 -21.99
N SER A 32 22.16 25.02 -22.03
CA SER A 32 22.35 26.23 -22.86
C SER A 32 21.51 27.40 -22.33
N HIS A 33 22.17 28.36 -21.67
CA HIS A 33 21.66 29.69 -21.36
C HIS A 33 21.53 30.54 -22.64
N PRO A 34 20.60 31.51 -22.66
CA PRO A 34 21.06 32.90 -22.70
C PRO A 34 20.32 33.84 -21.74
N ALA A 35 21.06 34.88 -21.36
CA ALA A 35 20.65 35.98 -20.50
C ALA A 35 19.49 36.80 -21.07
N GLY A 36 18.57 37.21 -20.18
CA GLY A 36 17.51 38.18 -20.46
C GLY A 36 17.23 39.02 -19.23
N SER A 37 17.67 40.28 -19.28
CA SER A 37 17.45 41.33 -18.29
C SER A 37 16.09 42.01 -18.46
N GLY A 38 15.47 42.42 -17.37
CA GLY A 38 14.66 43.65 -17.33
C GLY A 38 13.27 43.51 -16.72
N GLY A 39 12.90 44.51 -15.91
CA GLY A 39 11.51 44.87 -15.66
C GLY A 39 11.13 45.00 -14.19
N ALA A 40 11.28 46.21 -13.67
CA ALA A 40 10.56 46.68 -12.47
C ALA A 40 9.06 46.79 -12.77
N ASP A 41 8.19 46.62 -11.77
CA ASP A 41 7.31 47.70 -11.28
C ASP A 41 6.27 47.26 -10.23
N ALA A 42 5.93 48.27 -9.42
CA ALA A 42 4.66 48.54 -8.76
C ALA A 42 4.21 47.69 -7.56
N SER A 43 4.41 48.27 -6.37
CA SER A 43 3.60 48.04 -5.18
C SER A 43 2.29 48.85 -5.24
N THR A 44 1.19 48.20 -4.91
CA THR A 44 -0.12 48.78 -4.55
C THR A 44 -0.71 47.80 -3.53
N ASP A 45 -0.82 48.12 -2.25
CA ASP A 45 -1.69 49.09 -1.57
C ASP A 45 -3.17 48.69 -1.52
N SER A 46 -3.69 48.77 -0.29
CA SER A 46 -5.08 48.84 0.17
C SER A 46 -5.96 47.59 0.11
N GLY A 47 -6.59 47.24 1.24
CA GLY A 47 -7.75 46.34 1.23
C GLY A 47 -8.13 45.64 2.53
N GLN A 48 -8.13 46.35 3.66
CA GLN A 48 -8.74 45.91 4.92
C GLN A 48 -10.28 45.87 4.77
N VAL A 49 -10.92 44.72 4.99
CA VAL A 49 -12.37 44.64 5.28
C VAL A 49 -12.58 43.69 6.45
N ASP A 50 -12.85 44.32 7.58
CA ASP A 50 -13.43 43.78 8.79
C ASP A 50 -14.95 43.69 8.58
N THR A 51 -15.56 42.53 8.81
CA THR A 51 -17.00 42.43 9.10
C THR A 51 -17.22 41.38 10.18
N SER A 52 -17.28 41.88 11.41
CA SER A 52 -18.01 41.28 12.52
C SER A 52 -19.50 41.21 12.20
N VAL A 53 -20.13 40.05 12.50
CA VAL A 53 -21.56 39.97 12.76
C VAL A 53 -21.74 39.12 14.00
N ASP A 54 -22.25 39.79 15.03
CA ASP A 54 -22.69 39.27 16.31
C ASP A 54 -24.06 38.55 16.21
N ASP A 55 -24.35 37.83 17.29
CA ASP A 55 -25.66 37.61 17.91
C ASP A 55 -26.48 36.32 17.66
N ALA A 56 -26.79 35.72 18.82
CA ALA A 56 -28.07 35.13 19.24
C ALA A 56 -28.42 33.71 18.74
N ASP A 57 -29.06 32.81 19.51
CA ASP A 57 -29.49 32.75 20.91
C ASP A 57 -29.96 31.29 21.15
N ALA A 58 -30.08 30.96 22.43
CA ALA A 58 -30.57 29.78 23.11
C ALA A 58 -31.61 28.87 22.44
N SER A 59 -31.51 27.57 22.75
CA SER A 59 -32.65 26.88 23.38
C SER A 59 -32.19 25.69 24.23
N ALA A 60 -32.51 25.81 25.52
CA ALA A 60 -32.41 24.78 26.53
C ALA A 60 -33.49 23.71 26.33
N ASN A 61 -33.18 22.47 26.73
CA ASN A 61 -34.19 21.58 27.29
C ASN A 61 -33.55 20.63 28.33
N PRO A 62 -33.98 20.69 29.60
CA PRO A 62 -33.56 19.75 30.64
C PRO A 62 -34.68 18.76 30.95
N VAL A 63 -34.39 17.44 31.06
CA VAL A 63 -35.15 16.52 31.94
C VAL A 63 -34.28 15.33 32.37
N ASP A 64 -33.91 15.38 33.64
CA ASP A 64 -33.89 14.35 34.70
C ASP A 64 -33.54 12.87 34.41
N GLY A 65 -32.50 12.41 35.12
CA GLY A 65 -32.70 11.45 36.22
C GLY A 65 -32.29 10.01 35.98
N GLN A 66 -31.13 9.59 36.50
CA GLN A 66 -31.06 8.76 37.73
C GLN A 66 -29.61 8.53 38.16
N ALA A 67 -29.42 8.64 39.47
CA ALA A 67 -28.15 8.54 40.18
C ALA A 67 -28.01 7.16 40.83
N GLU A 68 -26.83 6.54 40.67
CA GLU A 68 -26.17 5.66 41.65
C GLU A 68 -24.66 5.93 41.47
N SER A 69 -23.95 6.65 42.35
CA SER A 69 -23.55 6.33 43.73
C SER A 69 -22.67 5.07 43.83
N MET A 70 -21.34 5.24 43.74
CA MET A 70 -20.37 5.08 44.86
C MET A 70 -18.93 4.82 44.39
N GLY A 71 -17.98 5.58 44.98
CA GLY A 71 -16.55 5.26 45.17
C GLY A 71 -15.65 5.49 43.95
N GLY A 72 -14.53 6.22 43.97
CA GLY A 72 -13.67 6.66 45.07
C GLY A 72 -12.22 6.29 44.75
N SER A 73 -11.31 7.26 44.87
CA SER A 73 -9.85 7.14 45.13
C SER A 73 -8.84 7.07 43.97
N GLY A 74 -7.89 8.03 44.02
CA GLY A 74 -6.52 7.99 43.49
C GLY A 74 -6.37 8.51 42.04
N GLY A 75 -5.72 9.64 41.72
CA GLY A 75 -4.53 10.21 42.34
C GLY A 75 -3.28 9.68 41.64
N GLY A 76 -2.96 10.23 40.46
CA GLY A 76 -1.77 9.84 39.69
C GLY A 76 -1.83 10.28 38.24
N SER A 77 -1.88 11.58 37.98
CA SER A 77 -1.55 12.12 36.65
C SER A 77 -0.04 11.98 36.47
N THR A 78 0.41 10.81 36.00
CA THR A 78 1.72 10.69 35.38
C THR A 78 1.65 11.48 34.08
N THR A 79 2.20 12.69 34.10
CA THR A 79 2.80 13.28 32.91
C THR A 79 3.82 12.26 32.41
N GLU A 80 3.37 11.35 31.55
CA GLU A 80 4.24 10.45 30.81
C GLU A 80 5.10 11.35 29.93
N ASP A 81 6.40 11.36 30.25
CA ASP A 81 7.42 12.13 29.56
C ASP A 81 7.39 11.81 28.06
N ALA A 82 6.74 12.67 27.29
CA ALA A 82 6.70 12.66 25.82
C ALA A 82 8.07 13.05 25.23
N SER A 83 9.13 12.35 25.62
CA SER A 83 10.50 12.62 25.17
C SER A 83 11.34 11.37 24.95
N ASP A 84 10.74 10.18 24.91
CA ASP A 84 11.38 9.01 24.33
C ASP A 84 11.47 9.24 22.82
N ALA A 85 12.51 9.97 22.42
CA ALA A 85 12.88 10.24 21.05
C ALA A 85 12.98 8.89 20.34
N GLY A 86 11.98 8.61 19.50
CA GLY A 86 11.73 7.30 18.92
C GLY A 86 13.01 6.68 18.38
N GLY A 87 13.45 5.58 18.98
CA GLY A 87 14.53 4.78 18.45
C GLY A 87 14.24 4.33 17.01
N PRO A 88 15.25 3.87 16.26
CA PRO A 88 15.07 3.48 14.87
C PRO A 88 13.95 2.43 14.74
N PHE A 89 13.00 2.70 13.85
CA PHE A 89 11.91 1.77 13.56
C PHE A 89 12.47 0.57 12.79
N LYS A 90 12.23 -0.64 13.30
CA LYS A 90 12.76 -1.88 12.71
C LYS A 90 11.66 -2.65 12.00
N THR A 91 11.81 -2.81 10.70
CA THR A 91 10.79 -3.44 9.85
C THR A 91 11.38 -4.42 8.86
N GLY A 92 10.62 -5.45 8.54
CA GLY A 92 10.96 -6.43 7.52
C GLY A 92 9.78 -6.73 6.61
N SER A 93 10.08 -7.15 5.39
CA SER A 93 9.10 -7.81 4.55
C SER A 93 9.68 -9.07 3.91
N VAL A 94 8.84 -10.11 3.87
CA VAL A 94 9.09 -11.33 3.11
C VAL A 94 7.87 -11.55 2.24
N GLY A 95 8.07 -11.56 0.92
CA GLY A 95 6.94 -11.64 -0.01
C GLY A 95 7.10 -12.76 -1.01
N LEU A 96 6.00 -13.48 -1.21
CA LEU A 96 5.77 -14.43 -2.29
C LEU A 96 4.78 -13.81 -3.27
N SER A 97 5.06 -13.89 -4.55
CA SER A 97 4.10 -13.53 -5.58
C SER A 97 4.05 -14.61 -6.64
N GLN A 98 2.85 -14.94 -7.10
CA GLN A 98 2.61 -15.83 -8.24
C GLN A 98 1.60 -15.20 -9.17
N THR A 99 1.87 -15.25 -10.47
CA THR A 99 0.88 -14.92 -11.51
C THR A 99 0.59 -16.20 -12.26
N ALA A 100 -0.69 -16.53 -12.45
CA ALA A 100 -1.12 -17.57 -13.37
C ALA A 100 -2.21 -17.00 -14.27
N MET A 101 -1.99 -17.06 -15.58
CA MET A 101 -2.90 -16.52 -16.59
C MET A 101 -3.05 -17.49 -17.76
N THR A 102 -4.23 -17.55 -18.37
CA THR A 102 -4.49 -18.43 -19.51
C THR A 102 -4.66 -17.59 -20.77
N VAL A 103 -3.78 -17.79 -21.75
CA VAL A 103 -3.86 -17.14 -23.06
C VAL A 103 -4.04 -18.21 -24.11
N ASN A 104 -5.16 -18.16 -24.85
CA ASN A 104 -5.49 -19.15 -25.89
C ASN A 104 -5.44 -20.60 -25.38
N GLY A 105 -5.92 -20.83 -24.15
CA GLY A 105 -5.91 -22.16 -23.51
C GLY A 105 -4.55 -22.63 -22.99
N THR A 106 -3.48 -21.84 -23.17
CA THR A 106 -2.16 -22.11 -22.59
C THR A 106 -2.01 -21.34 -21.30
N GLU A 107 -1.71 -22.05 -20.20
CA GLU A 107 -1.42 -21.43 -18.91
C GLU A 107 0.03 -20.93 -18.87
N TYR A 108 0.20 -19.68 -18.46
CA TYR A 108 1.48 -19.04 -18.18
C TYR A 108 1.54 -18.77 -16.68
N VAL A 109 2.57 -19.31 -16.04
CA VAL A 109 2.80 -19.12 -14.60
C VAL A 109 4.16 -18.49 -14.39
N SER A 110 4.25 -17.57 -13.44
CA SER A 110 5.52 -17.06 -12.94
C SER A 110 5.45 -16.81 -11.45
N TYR A 111 6.60 -16.81 -10.78
CA TYR A 111 6.70 -16.45 -9.38
C TYR A 111 7.85 -15.51 -9.08
N SER A 112 7.77 -14.84 -7.93
CA SER A 112 8.89 -14.18 -7.28
C SER A 112 8.89 -14.43 -5.77
N PHE A 113 10.08 -14.51 -5.18
CA PHE A 113 10.30 -14.61 -3.74
C PHE A 113 11.40 -13.62 -3.35
N PHE A 114 11.09 -12.73 -2.42
CA PHE A 114 12.02 -11.71 -1.94
C PHE A 114 11.94 -11.56 -0.42
N ALA A 115 12.99 -10.98 0.15
CA ALA A 115 13.03 -10.54 1.53
C ALA A 115 13.84 -9.25 1.64
N GLN A 116 13.46 -8.39 2.57
CA GLN A 116 14.22 -7.19 2.93
C GLN A 116 13.97 -6.86 4.40
N PHE A 117 15.00 -6.39 5.09
CA PHE A 117 14.91 -5.96 6.48
C PHE A 117 15.72 -4.69 6.63
N MET A 118 15.18 -3.74 7.38
CA MET A 118 15.83 -2.45 7.55
C MET A 118 15.53 -1.81 8.90
N ARG A 119 16.49 -1.02 9.37
CA ARG A 119 16.29 -0.01 10.39
C ARG A 119 16.05 1.32 9.70
N VAL A 120 14.96 1.98 10.04
CA VAL A 120 14.61 3.29 9.51
C VAL A 120 14.82 4.29 10.63
N THR A 121 15.74 5.21 10.41
CA THR A 121 15.97 6.34 11.32
C THR A 121 15.12 7.51 10.84
N ASN A 122 13.81 7.34 10.90
CA ASN A 122 12.87 8.41 10.60
C ASN A 122 12.22 8.90 11.88
N ASP A 123 11.90 10.18 11.88
CA ASP A 123 10.88 10.74 12.72
C ASP A 123 9.51 10.44 12.08
N PRO A 124 8.72 9.46 12.58
CA PRO A 124 7.41 9.16 12.04
C PRO A 124 6.45 10.36 12.13
N GLU A 125 6.72 11.33 13.01
CA GLU A 125 5.91 12.56 13.12
C GLU A 125 6.06 13.48 11.91
N ASN A 126 7.09 13.27 11.08
CA ASN A 126 7.38 14.08 9.90
C ASN A 126 7.01 13.41 8.57
N SER A 127 6.21 12.33 8.58
CA SER A 127 5.69 11.79 7.32
C SER A 127 4.71 12.80 6.69
N PRO A 128 4.86 13.16 5.40
CA PRO A 128 3.89 14.03 4.71
C PRO A 128 2.60 13.28 4.35
N CYS A 129 2.45 12.04 4.81
CA CYS A 129 1.32 11.16 4.52
C CYS A 129 0.39 11.06 5.72
N GLU A 130 -0.88 11.37 5.50
CA GLU A 130 -1.95 11.05 6.41
C GLU A 130 -2.44 9.62 6.14
N ILE A 131 -2.51 8.81 7.20
CA ILE A 131 -3.04 7.45 7.12
C ILE A 131 -4.40 7.43 7.83
N GLN A 132 -5.43 6.98 7.14
CA GLN A 132 -6.77 6.81 7.69
C GLN A 132 -7.26 5.37 7.50
N GLU A 133 -8.02 4.86 8.45
CA GLU A 133 -8.71 3.59 8.34
C GLU A 133 -10.22 3.81 8.35
N GLN A 134 -10.91 3.27 7.36
CA GLN A 134 -12.36 3.34 7.26
C GLN A 134 -12.92 1.96 6.90
N GLY A 135 -13.37 1.23 7.91
CA GLY A 135 -13.85 -0.14 7.74
C GLY A 135 -12.76 -1.05 7.19
N ASP A 136 -13.04 -1.73 6.08
CA ASP A 136 -12.11 -2.66 5.42
C ASP A 136 -11.03 -1.94 4.59
N CYS A 137 -11.03 -0.60 4.54
CA CYS A 137 -10.17 0.20 3.69
C CYS A 137 -9.15 1.00 4.49
N ARG A 138 -7.89 0.94 4.05
CA ARG A 138 -6.79 1.81 4.49
C ARG A 138 -6.50 2.84 3.41
N ILE A 139 -6.48 4.10 3.79
CA ILE A 139 -6.23 5.26 2.91
C ILE A 139 -4.88 5.85 3.31
N VAL A 140 -4.04 6.11 2.32
CA VAL A 140 -2.77 6.81 2.47
C VAL A 140 -2.81 8.01 1.54
N ASP A 141 -2.83 9.21 2.12
CA ASP A 141 -2.88 10.48 1.40
C ASP A 141 -1.61 11.27 1.68
N CYS A 142 -0.73 11.35 0.69
CA CYS A 142 0.56 12.00 0.79
C CYS A 142 0.55 13.33 0.05
N ALA A 143 0.93 14.40 0.74
CA ALA A 143 1.42 15.60 0.07
C ALA A 143 2.82 15.29 -0.49
N THR A 144 2.97 15.32 -1.81
CA THR A 144 4.30 15.28 -2.44
C THR A 144 4.81 16.72 -2.48
N SER A 145 5.35 17.24 -1.39
CA SER A 145 5.92 18.60 -1.42
C SER A 145 7.01 18.70 -2.51
N THR A 146 7.18 19.90 -3.09
CA THR A 146 8.32 20.20 -3.98
C THR A 146 9.64 20.32 -3.23
N ILE A 147 9.58 20.33 -1.89
CA ILE A 147 10.74 20.30 -1.02
C ILE A 147 11.18 18.85 -0.97
N ASP A 148 12.39 18.59 -1.47
CA ASP A 148 13.07 17.31 -1.27
C ASP A 148 13.02 16.98 0.23
N GLY A 149 12.18 16.03 0.61
CA GLY A 149 12.02 15.57 1.99
C GLY A 149 13.28 14.90 2.54
N GLY A 150 14.36 14.88 1.74
CA GLY A 150 15.56 14.13 1.99
C GLY A 150 15.34 12.67 1.66
N THR A 151 16.42 11.99 1.32
CA THR A 151 16.41 10.52 1.32
C THR A 151 16.40 10.06 2.76
N MET A 152 15.35 9.34 3.16
CA MET A 152 15.30 8.70 4.47
C MET A 152 16.55 7.85 4.68
N ALA A 153 17.24 8.05 5.81
CA ALA A 153 18.37 7.21 6.16
C ALA A 153 17.83 5.85 6.62
N TYR A 154 18.14 4.80 5.85
CA TYR A 154 17.85 3.42 6.23
C TYR A 154 19.13 2.59 6.19
N GLU A 155 19.21 1.64 7.11
CA GLU A 155 20.26 0.63 7.16
C GLU A 155 19.64 -0.73 6.81
N LYS A 156 20.13 -1.38 5.76
CA LYS A 156 19.75 -2.77 5.45
C LYS A 156 20.42 -3.71 6.43
N VAL A 157 19.69 -4.70 6.91
CA VAL A 157 20.21 -5.70 7.85
C VAL A 157 19.79 -7.11 7.46
N SER A 158 20.41 -8.10 8.09
CA SER A 158 20.19 -9.52 7.79
C SER A 158 19.35 -10.23 8.86
N ALA A 159 18.51 -11.15 8.40
CA ALA A 159 17.74 -12.12 9.19
C ALA A 159 18.32 -13.54 9.03
N GLY A 160 19.54 -13.66 8.48
CA GLY A 160 20.11 -14.92 8.03
C GLY A 160 19.39 -15.49 6.81
N PRO A 161 19.67 -16.75 6.43
CA PRO A 161 18.93 -17.42 5.36
C PRO A 161 17.42 -17.46 5.63
N VAL A 162 16.63 -17.03 4.63
CA VAL A 162 15.16 -17.07 4.66
C VAL A 162 14.67 -18.18 3.74
N SER A 163 13.92 -19.14 4.26
CA SER A 163 13.49 -20.34 3.53
C SER A 163 11.97 -20.43 3.40
N LEU A 164 11.53 -20.89 2.23
CA LEU A 164 10.16 -21.28 1.89
C LEU A 164 10.08 -22.80 1.79
N ALA A 165 9.20 -23.39 2.60
CA ALA A 165 8.83 -24.80 2.56
C ALA A 165 7.32 -24.97 2.31
N GLY A 166 6.91 -26.18 1.91
CA GLY A 166 5.51 -26.49 1.58
C GLY A 166 5.04 -25.99 0.21
N ALA A 167 5.86 -25.19 -0.48
CA ALA A 167 5.73 -24.88 -1.90
C ALA A 167 6.08 -26.10 -2.77
N ASN A 168 5.69 -26.05 -4.05
CA ASN A 168 6.07 -27.05 -5.06
C ASN A 168 7.59 -27.11 -5.26
N ILE A 169 8.26 -25.97 -5.08
CA ILE A 169 9.71 -25.82 -5.17
C ILE A 169 10.19 -25.17 -3.88
N PRO A 170 11.01 -25.85 -3.07
CA PRO A 170 11.61 -25.20 -1.90
C PRO A 170 12.58 -24.11 -2.37
N LEU A 171 12.53 -22.95 -1.72
CA LEU A 171 13.40 -21.81 -2.04
C LEU A 171 14.09 -21.32 -0.78
N THR A 172 15.32 -20.82 -0.94
CA THR A 172 16.07 -20.15 0.13
C THR A 172 16.71 -18.89 -0.44
N LEU A 173 16.50 -17.76 0.26
CA LEU A 173 17.19 -16.51 0.03
C LEU A 173 18.37 -16.42 1.01
N THR A 174 19.56 -16.12 0.50
CA THR A 174 20.75 -15.90 1.33
C THR A 174 21.11 -14.42 1.24
N PRO A 175 21.24 -13.71 2.36
CA PRO A 175 21.68 -12.32 2.34
C PRO A 175 23.15 -12.23 1.97
N ASP A 176 23.52 -11.17 1.25
CA ASP A 176 24.92 -10.80 1.04
C ASP A 176 25.52 -10.11 2.28
N ALA A 177 26.78 -9.67 2.17
CA ALA A 177 27.47 -8.97 3.26
C ALA A 177 26.84 -7.62 3.66
N THR A 178 25.95 -7.06 2.83
CA THR A 178 25.22 -5.80 3.08
C THR A 178 23.81 -6.03 3.65
N GLY A 179 23.43 -7.29 3.89
CA GLY A 179 22.07 -7.64 4.29
C GLY A 179 21.05 -7.61 3.13
N THR A 180 21.50 -7.46 1.88
CA THR A 180 20.61 -7.49 0.70
C THR A 180 20.34 -8.94 0.30
N TYR A 181 19.09 -9.25 -0.05
CA TYR A 181 18.69 -10.57 -0.58
C TYR A 181 18.44 -10.47 -2.08
N GLU A 182 19.00 -11.42 -2.83
CA GLU A 182 18.69 -11.55 -4.26
C GLU A 182 17.26 -12.10 -4.44
N VAL A 183 16.45 -11.40 -5.24
CA VAL A 183 15.09 -11.85 -5.57
C VAL A 183 15.17 -13.12 -6.43
N ARG A 184 14.42 -14.16 -6.04
CA ARG A 184 14.31 -15.40 -6.82
C ARG A 184 13.07 -15.34 -7.69
N THR A 185 13.20 -15.68 -8.96
CA THR A 185 12.08 -15.73 -9.91
C THR A 185 12.10 -17.03 -10.71
N GLY A 186 10.94 -17.41 -11.26
CA GLY A 186 10.81 -18.58 -12.12
C GLY A 186 9.51 -18.57 -12.93
N GLN A 187 9.40 -19.50 -13.89
CA GLN A 187 8.26 -19.62 -14.83
C GLN A 187 7.42 -20.88 -14.59
N GLU A 188 7.34 -21.29 -13.33
CA GLU A 188 6.63 -22.49 -12.90
C GLU A 188 5.71 -22.14 -11.73
N ARG A 189 4.79 -23.03 -11.40
CA ARG A 189 3.85 -22.82 -10.30
C ARG A 189 4.55 -23.05 -8.97
N LEU A 190 4.73 -21.98 -8.19
CA LEU A 190 5.35 -22.06 -6.87
C LEU A 190 4.45 -22.74 -5.83
N TRP A 191 3.13 -22.54 -5.89
CA TRP A 191 2.18 -23.24 -4.99
C TRP A 191 0.83 -23.52 -5.64
N THR A 192 0.12 -24.48 -5.05
CA THR A 192 -1.28 -24.78 -5.34
C THR A 192 -2.20 -24.15 -4.29
N LYS A 193 -3.47 -23.90 -4.66
CA LYS A 193 -4.49 -23.43 -3.72
C LYS A 193 -4.56 -24.35 -2.49
N GLY A 194 -4.60 -23.76 -1.30
CA GLY A 194 -4.67 -24.45 -0.01
C GLY A 194 -3.34 -25.02 0.49
N ALA A 195 -2.23 -24.83 -0.22
CA ALA A 195 -0.92 -25.28 0.26
C ALA A 195 -0.54 -24.57 1.56
N SER A 196 0.03 -25.30 2.52
CA SER A 196 0.59 -24.73 3.74
C SER A 196 2.01 -24.26 3.47
N LEU A 197 2.21 -22.95 3.31
CA LEU A 197 3.50 -22.36 2.97
C LEU A 197 4.21 -21.88 4.23
N THR A 198 5.29 -22.54 4.62
CA THR A 198 6.07 -22.17 5.81
C THR A 198 7.24 -21.28 5.41
N ILE A 199 7.25 -20.06 5.93
CA ILE A 199 8.35 -19.11 5.82
C ILE A 199 9.13 -19.12 7.13
N SER A 200 10.45 -19.21 7.05
CA SER A 200 11.33 -19.14 8.23
C SER A 200 12.60 -18.39 7.94
N ALA A 201 13.13 -17.67 8.93
CA ALA A 201 14.44 -17.05 8.90
C ALA A 201 15.30 -17.62 10.04
N GLN A 202 16.56 -17.95 9.75
CA GLN A 202 17.47 -18.54 10.74
C GLN A 202 17.90 -17.56 11.84
N GLY A 203 17.73 -16.26 11.61
CA GLY A 203 18.17 -15.20 12.50
C GLY A 203 19.50 -14.59 12.08
N GLY A 204 19.73 -13.37 12.54
CA GLY A 204 20.91 -12.56 12.33
C GLY A 204 20.83 -11.34 13.23
N GLU A 205 20.83 -10.14 12.65
CA GLU A 205 20.45 -8.94 13.37
C GLU A 205 18.93 -8.86 13.61
N VAL A 206 18.16 -9.39 12.66
CA VAL A 206 16.75 -9.71 12.87
C VAL A 206 16.67 -11.05 13.60
N PRO A 207 15.95 -11.17 14.72
CA PRO A 207 15.75 -12.45 15.39
C PRO A 207 15.16 -13.51 14.46
N ALA A 208 15.44 -14.78 14.75
CA ALA A 208 14.83 -15.90 14.04
C ALA A 208 13.30 -15.86 14.17
N PHE A 209 12.60 -16.17 13.08
CA PHE A 209 11.14 -16.23 13.07
C PHE A 209 10.64 -17.31 12.13
N GLN A 210 9.40 -17.75 12.36
CA GLN A 210 8.69 -18.67 11.48
C GLN A 210 7.21 -18.29 11.44
N THR A 211 6.60 -18.41 10.26
CA THR A 211 5.16 -18.27 10.09
C THR A 211 4.67 -19.19 8.98
N THR A 212 3.37 -19.43 8.93
CA THR A 212 2.72 -20.22 7.89
C THR A 212 1.63 -19.40 7.22
N LEU A 213 1.64 -19.40 5.89
CA LEU A 213 0.62 -18.83 5.03
C LEU A 213 -0.21 -19.94 4.40
N THR A 214 -1.44 -19.61 4.00
CA THR A 214 -2.23 -20.47 3.13
C THR A 214 -2.07 -20.00 1.69
N GLY A 215 -1.58 -20.87 0.80
CA GLY A 215 -1.43 -20.55 -0.62
C GLY A 215 -2.79 -20.28 -1.26
N VAL A 216 -3.03 -19.06 -1.71
CA VAL A 216 -4.28 -18.65 -2.32
C VAL A 216 -4.29 -19.04 -3.80
N GLY A 217 -5.47 -19.39 -4.31
CA GLY A 217 -5.67 -19.67 -5.74
C GLY A 217 -5.75 -18.40 -6.57
N SER A 218 -5.57 -18.52 -7.88
CA SER A 218 -5.83 -17.41 -8.80
C SER A 218 -7.30 -17.01 -8.75
N ALA A 219 -7.55 -15.75 -8.40
CA ALA A 219 -8.88 -15.20 -8.40
C ALA A 219 -9.28 -14.74 -9.80
N VAL A 220 -10.55 -14.95 -10.17
CA VAL A 220 -11.12 -14.45 -11.42
C VAL A 220 -12.10 -13.33 -11.11
N VAL A 221 -11.77 -12.11 -11.54
CA VAL A 221 -12.58 -10.90 -11.37
C VAL A 221 -13.63 -10.83 -12.47
N SER A 222 -14.90 -10.75 -12.04
CA SER A 222 -16.06 -10.55 -12.91
C SER A 222 -16.59 -9.12 -12.88
N VAL A 223 -16.30 -8.35 -11.82
CA VAL A 223 -16.63 -6.92 -11.72
C VAL A 223 -15.44 -6.18 -11.08
N PRO A 224 -14.93 -5.11 -11.72
CA PRO A 224 -15.40 -4.54 -12.98
C PRO A 224 -15.03 -5.38 -14.22
N ALA A 225 -15.94 -5.45 -15.19
CA ALA A 225 -15.76 -6.19 -16.45
C ALA A 225 -15.18 -5.28 -17.54
N ALA A 226 -13.93 -4.83 -17.40
CA ALA A 226 -13.22 -4.15 -18.47
C ALA A 226 -12.16 -5.06 -19.09
N ALA A 227 -11.98 -4.91 -20.40
CA ALA A 227 -10.87 -5.55 -21.11
C ALA A 227 -9.53 -5.04 -20.56
N SER A 228 -8.51 -5.90 -20.54
CA SER A 228 -7.16 -5.44 -20.21
C SER A 228 -6.68 -4.38 -21.20
N GLY A 229 -5.99 -3.37 -20.69
CA GLY A 229 -5.39 -2.32 -21.52
C GLY A 229 -6.35 -1.23 -21.99
N SER A 230 -7.66 -1.34 -21.70
CA SER A 230 -8.57 -0.19 -21.83
C SER A 230 -8.52 0.68 -20.58
N THR A 231 -8.58 1.99 -20.76
CA THR A 231 -8.84 2.92 -19.65
C THR A 231 -10.29 2.76 -19.20
N MET A 232 -10.50 2.54 -17.91
CA MET A 232 -11.81 2.47 -17.28
C MET A 232 -12.16 3.80 -16.62
N THR A 233 -13.42 4.22 -16.68
CA THR A 233 -13.91 5.34 -15.86
C THR A 233 -14.53 4.80 -14.57
N ILE A 234 -14.13 5.35 -13.42
CA ILE A 234 -14.69 5.03 -12.09
C ILE A 234 -15.17 6.32 -11.44
N SER A 235 -16.42 6.35 -10.95
CA SER A 235 -16.91 7.51 -10.20
C SER A 235 -16.31 7.55 -8.79
N THR A 236 -15.92 8.74 -8.36
CA THR A 236 -15.49 9.09 -7.00
C THR A 236 -16.68 9.36 -6.06
N LYS A 237 -17.91 9.42 -6.60
CA LYS A 237 -19.13 9.77 -5.84
C LYS A 237 -20.00 8.57 -5.50
N GLU A 238 -19.74 7.43 -6.14
CA GLU A 238 -20.51 6.21 -6.00
C GLU A 238 -19.65 5.12 -5.35
N PRO A 239 -20.26 4.15 -4.65
CA PRO A 239 -19.52 3.00 -4.16
C PRO A 239 -19.01 2.14 -5.32
N LEU A 240 -17.77 1.68 -5.26
CA LEU A 240 -17.21 0.77 -6.26
C LEU A 240 -17.51 -0.68 -5.86
N ALA A 241 -18.41 -1.32 -6.61
CA ALA A 241 -18.70 -2.74 -6.47
C ALA A 241 -17.63 -3.60 -7.14
N LEU A 242 -17.26 -4.69 -6.47
CA LEU A 242 -16.27 -5.66 -6.92
C LEU A 242 -16.85 -7.07 -6.80
N ALA A 243 -16.53 -7.94 -7.76
CA ALA A 243 -16.95 -9.33 -7.72
C ALA A 243 -15.87 -10.23 -8.31
N TRP A 244 -15.65 -11.37 -7.66
CA TRP A 244 -14.62 -12.33 -8.01
C TRP A 244 -15.02 -13.76 -7.65
N SER A 245 -14.20 -14.71 -8.09
CA SER A 245 -14.25 -16.12 -7.68
C SER A 245 -12.84 -16.65 -7.45
N GLY A 246 -12.68 -17.80 -6.80
CA GLY A 246 -11.39 -18.50 -6.69
C GLY A 246 -10.45 -18.04 -5.56
N ALA A 247 -10.73 -16.92 -4.90
CA ALA A 247 -9.94 -16.35 -3.80
C ALA A 247 -10.20 -16.97 -2.40
N GLU A 248 -10.84 -18.14 -2.34
CA GLU A 248 -11.18 -18.78 -1.06
C GLU A 248 -9.91 -19.13 -0.26
N GLY A 249 -9.96 -18.91 1.06
CA GLY A 249 -8.85 -19.20 1.98
C GLY A 249 -7.85 -18.06 2.17
N GLY A 250 -8.10 -16.89 1.58
CA GLY A 250 -7.32 -15.67 1.80
C GLY A 250 -8.16 -14.41 1.70
N THR A 251 -7.48 -13.30 1.47
CA THR A 251 -8.04 -11.95 1.33
C THR A 251 -8.00 -11.54 -0.13
N MET A 252 -9.08 -10.91 -0.61
CA MET A 252 -9.06 -10.14 -1.85
C MET A 252 -8.76 -8.68 -1.51
N THR A 253 -7.64 -8.17 -2.01
CA THR A 253 -7.26 -6.76 -1.85
C THR A 253 -7.54 -6.00 -3.14
N ALA A 254 -8.28 -4.90 -3.04
CA ALA A 254 -8.44 -3.93 -4.11
C ALA A 254 -7.60 -2.69 -3.78
N THR A 255 -6.65 -2.36 -4.63
CA THR A 255 -5.82 -1.16 -4.50
C THR A 255 -6.19 -0.16 -5.59
N LEU A 256 -6.64 1.01 -5.18
CA LEU A 256 -6.81 2.17 -6.05
C LEU A 256 -5.69 3.16 -5.76
N SER A 257 -5.10 3.72 -6.80
CA SER A 257 -4.11 4.79 -6.61
C SER A 257 -4.26 5.88 -7.65
N ARG A 258 -3.92 7.10 -7.26
CA ARG A 258 -3.80 8.24 -8.17
C ARG A 258 -2.70 9.18 -7.70
N ASN A 259 -1.87 9.60 -8.65
CA ASN A 259 -0.90 10.67 -8.47
C ASN A 259 -1.41 11.92 -9.19
N ASP A 260 -1.65 13.00 -8.45
CA ASP A 260 -2.01 14.30 -8.99
C ASP A 260 -0.75 15.19 -9.01
N ALA A 261 0.00 15.10 -10.11
CA ALA A 261 1.25 15.85 -10.29
C ALA A 261 1.04 17.38 -10.22
N ASN A 262 -0.15 17.88 -10.59
CA ASN A 262 -0.44 19.31 -10.56
C ASN A 262 -0.65 19.84 -9.13
N LYS A 263 -1.16 18.98 -8.25
CA LYS A 263 -1.38 19.31 -6.83
C LYS A 263 -0.29 18.79 -5.92
N ALA A 264 0.68 18.08 -6.50
CA ALA A 264 1.73 17.41 -5.77
C ALA A 264 1.12 16.58 -4.61
N ARG A 265 0.21 15.66 -4.97
CA ARG A 265 -0.52 14.80 -4.03
C ARG A 265 -0.63 13.37 -4.58
N SER A 266 -0.49 12.38 -3.72
CA SER A 266 -0.72 10.97 -4.04
C SER A 266 -1.74 10.39 -3.07
N VAL A 267 -2.76 9.72 -3.60
CA VAL A 267 -3.73 8.98 -2.78
C VAL A 267 -3.69 7.52 -3.18
N THR A 268 -3.48 6.65 -2.19
CA THR A 268 -3.56 5.20 -2.33
C THR A 268 -4.60 4.66 -1.35
N ILE A 269 -5.57 3.92 -1.86
CA ILE A 269 -6.61 3.26 -1.09
C ILE A 269 -6.44 1.76 -1.27
N SER A 270 -6.40 1.02 -0.18
CA SER A 270 -6.31 -0.43 -0.18
C SER A 270 -7.40 -1.02 0.69
N CYS A 271 -8.38 -1.66 0.06
CA CYS A 271 -9.48 -2.33 0.74
C CYS A 271 -9.27 -3.84 0.73
N SER A 272 -9.44 -4.47 1.89
CA SER A 272 -9.21 -5.90 2.10
C SER A 272 -10.51 -6.61 2.42
N PHE A 273 -10.94 -7.51 1.55
CA PHE A 273 -12.17 -8.26 1.69
C PHE A 273 -11.88 -9.74 1.93
N ASP A 274 -12.72 -10.41 2.70
CA ASP A 274 -12.69 -11.88 2.80
C ASP A 274 -12.90 -12.49 1.41
N GLY A 275 -11.88 -13.22 0.92
CA GLY A 275 -11.89 -13.82 -0.41
C GLY A 275 -13.03 -14.83 -0.61
N ALA A 276 -13.56 -15.41 0.47
CA ALA A 276 -14.70 -16.34 0.43
C ALA A 276 -16.06 -15.64 0.20
N LYS A 277 -16.16 -14.32 0.42
CA LYS A 277 -17.41 -13.57 0.18
C LYS A 277 -17.73 -13.41 -1.30
N THR A 278 -16.75 -13.58 -2.20
CA THR A 278 -16.87 -13.43 -3.66
C THR A 278 -17.27 -12.04 -4.16
N THR A 279 -17.59 -11.11 -3.25
CA THR A 279 -17.94 -9.72 -3.55
C THR A 279 -17.39 -8.80 -2.47
N GLY A 280 -17.18 -7.55 -2.85
CA GLY A 280 -16.71 -6.48 -1.98
C GLY A 280 -17.19 -5.13 -2.51
N THR A 281 -17.25 -4.14 -1.64
CA THR A 281 -17.66 -2.80 -2.03
C THR A 281 -16.73 -1.79 -1.37
N VAL A 282 -16.09 -0.94 -2.17
CA VAL A 282 -15.39 0.24 -1.65
C VAL A 282 -16.45 1.33 -1.38
N PRO A 283 -16.62 1.79 -0.14
CA PRO A 283 -17.66 2.77 0.19
C PRO A 283 -17.49 4.08 -0.57
N ALA A 284 -18.62 4.75 -0.88
CA ALA A 284 -18.59 6.05 -1.56
C ALA A 284 -17.77 7.11 -0.79
N SER A 285 -17.80 7.09 0.55
CA SER A 285 -17.00 7.98 1.39
C SER A 285 -15.49 7.78 1.21
N VAL A 286 -15.06 6.55 0.98
CA VAL A 286 -13.67 6.20 0.69
C VAL A 286 -13.32 6.60 -0.74
N MET A 287 -14.21 6.31 -1.70
CA MET A 287 -14.03 6.71 -3.11
C MET A 287 -13.90 8.22 -3.28
N ALA A 288 -14.61 9.01 -2.48
CA ALA A 288 -14.57 10.48 -2.49
C ALA A 288 -13.20 11.06 -2.08
N MET A 289 -12.34 10.27 -1.42
CA MET A 289 -11.00 10.69 -1.03
C MET A 289 -10.03 10.71 -2.22
N ILE A 290 -10.31 9.93 -3.28
CA ILE A 290 -9.51 9.93 -4.51
C ILE A 290 -9.82 11.19 -5.30
N PRO A 291 -8.84 12.06 -5.59
CA PRO A 291 -9.10 13.25 -6.38
C PRO A 291 -9.45 12.86 -7.83
N PRO A 292 -10.44 13.49 -8.49
CA PRO A 292 -10.81 13.14 -9.85
C PRO A 292 -9.71 13.51 -10.86
N GLY A 293 -9.62 12.75 -11.94
CA GLY A 293 -8.74 12.98 -13.07
C GLY A 293 -8.19 11.70 -13.71
N PRO A 294 -7.43 11.83 -14.81
CA PRO A 294 -6.83 10.69 -15.49
C PRO A 294 -5.65 10.11 -14.71
N LEU A 295 -5.07 9.02 -15.23
CA LEU A 295 -3.84 8.37 -14.74
C LEU A 295 -3.96 7.72 -13.35
N GLY A 296 -5.16 7.28 -13.00
CA GLY A 296 -5.39 6.38 -11.88
C GLY A 296 -5.02 4.94 -12.20
N SER A 297 -4.99 4.10 -11.18
CA SER A 297 -4.95 2.65 -11.34
C SER A 297 -5.89 1.94 -10.37
N LEU A 298 -6.39 0.78 -10.80
CA LEU A 298 -7.09 -0.20 -9.97
C LEU A 298 -6.43 -1.55 -10.18
N VAL A 299 -6.03 -2.20 -9.10
CA VAL A 299 -5.45 -3.56 -9.11
C VAL A 299 -6.19 -4.43 -8.10
N LEU A 300 -6.56 -5.65 -8.50
CA LEU A 300 -7.07 -6.67 -7.57
C LEU A 300 -6.09 -7.84 -7.42
N MET A 301 -5.90 -8.27 -6.19
CA MET A 301 -4.98 -9.33 -5.82
C MET A 301 -5.61 -10.21 -4.74
N GLY A 302 -5.48 -11.53 -4.89
CA GLY A 302 -5.71 -12.46 -3.78
C GLY A 302 -4.43 -12.62 -2.96
N GLY A 303 -4.54 -12.95 -1.68
CA GLY A 303 -3.36 -13.26 -0.87
C GLY A 303 -3.63 -13.61 0.59
N ASP A 304 -2.61 -14.12 1.28
CA ASP A 304 -2.56 -14.24 2.74
C ASP A 304 -1.45 -13.33 3.28
N ASN A 305 -1.78 -12.46 4.25
CA ASN A 305 -0.85 -11.51 4.85
C ASN A 305 -0.77 -11.75 6.35
N ARG A 306 0.45 -11.86 6.88
CA ARG A 306 0.72 -12.05 8.30
C ARG A 306 1.68 -11.01 8.82
N ARG A 307 1.35 -10.48 9.99
CA ARG A 307 2.27 -9.70 10.82
C ARG A 307 2.95 -10.66 11.80
N VAL A 308 4.27 -10.58 11.86
CA VAL A 308 5.11 -11.33 12.79
C VAL A 308 5.91 -10.32 13.61
N ASP A 309 5.57 -10.17 14.88
CA ASP A 309 6.32 -9.34 15.82
C ASP A 309 7.32 -10.23 16.57
N VAL A 310 8.61 -9.91 16.47
CA VAL A 310 9.68 -10.65 17.15
C VAL A 310 10.72 -9.69 17.74
N SER A 311 10.88 -9.72 19.05
CA SER A 311 11.63 -8.68 19.79
C SER A 311 11.08 -7.29 19.46
N ASP A 312 11.90 -6.39 18.91
CA ASP A 312 11.51 -5.04 18.49
C ASP A 312 11.33 -4.90 16.98
N TRP A 313 11.23 -6.02 16.26
CA TRP A 313 10.97 -6.06 14.82
C TRP A 313 9.50 -6.30 14.52
N THR A 314 8.94 -5.53 13.58
CA THR A 314 7.67 -5.85 12.91
C THR A 314 7.96 -6.39 11.52
N ILE A 315 7.56 -7.63 11.23
CA ILE A 315 7.83 -8.30 9.95
C ILE A 315 6.52 -8.61 9.25
N TYR A 316 6.39 -8.14 8.01
CA TYR A 316 5.24 -8.44 7.15
C TYR A 316 5.57 -9.58 6.21
N VAL A 317 4.88 -10.70 6.38
CA VAL A 317 5.02 -11.88 5.53
C VAL A 317 3.77 -11.98 4.67
N SER A 318 3.94 -11.89 3.35
CA SER A 318 2.82 -11.89 2.40
C SER A 318 2.96 -12.95 1.33
N GLU A 319 1.84 -13.54 0.97
CA GLU A 319 1.65 -14.27 -0.27
C GLU A 319 0.62 -13.50 -1.11
N THR A 320 0.90 -13.38 -2.40
CA THR A 320 0.06 -12.63 -3.33
C THR A 320 -0.11 -13.37 -4.64
N VAL A 321 -1.33 -13.35 -5.16
CA VAL A 321 -1.67 -13.81 -6.50
C VAL A 321 -2.38 -12.69 -7.24
N VAL A 322 -1.82 -12.25 -8.36
CA VAL A 322 -2.49 -11.27 -9.22
C VAL A 322 -3.78 -11.89 -9.73
N ALA A 323 -4.91 -11.25 -9.45
CA ALA A 323 -6.19 -11.72 -9.95
C ALA A 323 -6.22 -11.54 -11.48
N VAL A 324 -7.02 -12.35 -12.16
CA VAL A 324 -7.22 -12.26 -13.61
C VAL A 324 -8.66 -11.89 -13.92
N THR A 325 -8.92 -11.29 -15.08
CA THR A 325 -10.27 -11.06 -15.58
C THR A 325 -10.86 -12.36 -16.12
N THR A 326 -12.16 -12.38 -16.43
CA THR A 326 -12.80 -13.48 -17.16
C THR A 326 -12.20 -13.77 -18.53
N GLN A 327 -11.39 -12.85 -19.09
CA GLN A 327 -10.66 -13.01 -20.34
C GLN A 327 -9.25 -13.62 -20.14
N GLY A 328 -8.85 -13.91 -18.90
CA GLY A 328 -7.55 -14.48 -18.57
C GLY A 328 -6.40 -13.48 -18.53
N THR A 329 -6.69 -12.18 -18.52
CA THR A 329 -5.69 -11.09 -18.44
C THR A 329 -5.55 -10.62 -16.99
N SER A 330 -4.45 -9.97 -16.60
CA SER A 330 -4.34 -9.40 -15.24
C SER A 330 -5.48 -8.42 -14.93
N ALA A 331 -6.03 -8.49 -13.72
CA ALA A 331 -7.03 -7.58 -13.17
C ALA A 331 -6.36 -6.28 -12.66
N ALA A 332 -5.72 -5.59 -13.60
CA ALA A 332 -5.07 -4.31 -13.41
C ALA A 332 -5.48 -3.39 -14.55
N TRP A 333 -6.02 -2.21 -14.21
CA TRP A 333 -6.50 -1.24 -15.19
C TRP A 333 -5.91 0.14 -14.93
N SER A 334 -5.67 0.88 -16.01
CA SER A 334 -5.58 2.33 -15.95
C SER A 334 -6.98 2.90 -15.79
N VAL A 335 -7.13 3.88 -14.90
CA VAL A 335 -8.43 4.43 -14.50
C VAL A 335 -8.45 5.94 -14.71
N THR A 336 -9.58 6.46 -15.17
CA THR A 336 -9.96 7.87 -15.03
C THR A 336 -10.99 7.97 -13.91
N PHE A 337 -10.70 8.79 -12.90
CA PHE A 337 -11.61 9.03 -11.78
C PHE A 337 -12.49 10.26 -12.08
N GLU A 338 -13.81 10.17 -11.91
CA GLU A 338 -14.78 11.25 -12.22
C GLU A 338 -15.69 11.63 -11.06
#